data_AF-A0A2V7I8U2-F1
#
_entry.id   AF-A0A2V7I8U2-F1
#
_cell.length_a   1.000
_cell.length_b   1.000
_cell.length_c   1.000
_cell.angle_alpha   90.00
_cell.angle_beta   90.00
_cell.angle_gamma   90.00
#
_symmetry.space_group_name_H-M   'P 1'
#
loop_
_entity.id
_entity.type
_entity.pdbx_description
1 polymer ?
#
loop_
_entity_poly.entity_id
_entity_poly.type
_entity_poly.pdbx_seq_one_letter_code
_entity_poly.pdbx_strand_id
1 'polypeptide(L)'
;MSPSPFPGAFPHQHHDPRGLVERIEAQLRERIVEAVEMAGLKLMVDLRQRQGRPAPETSSEADRRDFEQTAVALLSHVGSAFRDELAAEERAEMEQAEAGHEEPRESLLAGQVFLARRLPDYWQRFEVHQAAYARARLQTPPAREGWRGRLFGG
;
A
#
# COMPACT_ATOMS: atom_id res chain seq x y z
N MET A 1 -40.82 23.60 -10.50
CA MET A 1 -39.69 22.82 -11.04
C MET A 1 -38.64 22.76 -9.94
N SER A 2 -38.53 21.61 -9.25
CA SER A 2 -37.50 21.40 -8.23
C SER A 2 -36.22 20.90 -8.91
N PRO A 3 -35.04 21.51 -8.69
CA PRO A 3 -33.78 20.92 -9.11
C PRO A 3 -33.38 19.77 -8.18
N SER A 4 -33.00 18.64 -8.76
CA SER A 4 -32.51 17.44 -8.06
C SER A 4 -31.19 17.69 -7.33
N PRO A 5 -30.93 17.09 -6.15
CA PRO A 5 -29.65 17.17 -5.46
C PRO A 5 -28.84 15.91 -5.75
N PHE A 6 -28.01 15.92 -6.79
CA PHE A 6 -26.91 14.96 -6.89
C PHE A 6 -25.63 15.70 -6.49
N PRO A 7 -25.02 15.42 -5.32
CA PRO A 7 -23.69 15.90 -5.04
C PRO A 7 -22.74 15.14 -5.96
N GLY A 8 -22.13 15.84 -6.92
CA GLY A 8 -21.03 15.28 -7.71
C GLY A 8 -19.90 14.82 -6.78
N ALA A 9 -19.12 13.83 -7.21
CA ALA A 9 -18.04 13.19 -6.45
C ALA A 9 -16.86 14.13 -6.03
N PHE A 10 -17.02 15.44 -6.22
CA PHE A 10 -16.03 16.46 -5.92
C PHE A 10 -16.73 17.57 -5.13
N PRO A 11 -16.62 17.61 -3.80
CA PRO A 11 -17.01 18.82 -3.07
C PRO A 11 -16.19 19.98 -3.65
N HIS A 12 -16.87 21.05 -4.08
CA HIS A 12 -16.23 22.23 -4.64
C HIS A 12 -15.39 22.94 -3.57
N GLN A 13 -14.14 22.51 -3.41
CA GLN A 13 -13.13 23.15 -2.58
C GLN A 13 -12.63 24.41 -3.32
N HIS A 14 -13.39 25.50 -3.21
CA HIS A 14 -13.13 26.79 -3.88
C HIS A 14 -11.89 27.56 -3.36
N HIS A 15 -11.05 26.94 -2.52
CA HIS A 15 -9.94 27.61 -1.83
C HIS A 15 -8.59 26.87 -1.87
N ASP A 16 -8.47 25.77 -2.62
CA ASP A 16 -7.17 25.14 -2.80
C ASP A 16 -6.35 25.90 -3.86
N PRO A 17 -5.18 26.48 -3.51
CA PRO A 17 -4.35 27.23 -4.44
C PRO A 17 -3.70 26.36 -5.53
N ARG A 18 -3.78 25.03 -5.42
CA ARG A 18 -3.19 24.07 -6.35
C ARG A 18 -3.91 24.02 -7.71
N GLY A 19 -3.14 23.70 -8.75
CA GLY A 19 -3.68 23.38 -10.07
C GLY A 19 -4.60 22.14 -10.05
N LEU A 20 -5.48 21.98 -11.06
CA LEU A 20 -6.36 20.80 -11.14
C LEU A 20 -5.57 19.48 -11.11
N VAL A 21 -4.46 19.42 -11.83
CA VAL A 21 -3.61 18.22 -11.91
C VAL A 21 -3.03 17.87 -10.54
N GLU A 22 -2.47 18.85 -9.84
CA GLU A 22 -1.90 18.69 -8.50
C GLU A 22 -2.95 18.21 -7.49
N ARG A 23 -4.19 18.66 -7.62
CA ARG A 23 -5.30 18.20 -6.76
C ARG A 23 -5.68 16.76 -7.03
N ILE A 24 -5.74 16.35 -8.30
CA ILE A 24 -5.99 14.95 -8.67
C ILE A 24 -4.87 14.06 -8.11
N GLU A 25 -3.62 14.47 -8.26
CA GLU A 25 -2.47 13.72 -7.72
C GLU A 25 -2.53 13.60 -6.20
N ALA A 26 -2.83 14.69 -5.50
CA ALA A 26 -2.99 14.67 -4.05
C ALA A 26 -4.10 13.71 -3.60
N GLN A 27 -5.27 13.76 -4.25
CA GLN A 27 -6.38 12.87 -3.95
C GLN A 27 -6.06 11.41 -4.25
N LEU A 28 -5.37 11.13 -5.37
CA LEU A 28 -4.92 9.77 -5.69
C LEU A 28 -3.93 9.28 -4.64
N ARG A 29 -2.96 10.11 -4.26
CA ARG A 29 -1.98 9.79 -3.23
C ARG A 29 -2.67 9.45 -1.90
N GLU A 30 -3.59 10.29 -1.43
CA GLU A 30 -4.35 10.06 -0.20
C GLU A 30 -5.10 8.73 -0.23
N ARG A 31 -5.80 8.44 -1.34
CA ARG A 31 -6.52 7.16 -1.51
C ARG A 31 -5.60 5.94 -1.55
N ILE A 32 -4.44 6.06 -2.20
CA ILE A 32 -3.45 4.98 -2.27
C ILE A 32 -2.88 4.72 -0.87
N VAL A 33 -2.55 5.79 -0.13
CA VAL A 33 -2.08 5.68 1.25
C VAL A 33 -3.11 4.97 2.12
N GLU A 34 -4.37 5.42 2.09
CA GLU A 34 -5.46 4.80 2.85
C GLU A 34 -5.63 3.31 2.49
N ALA A 35 -5.64 2.97 1.19
CA ALA A 35 -5.79 1.59 0.73
C ALA A 35 -4.65 0.69 1.24
N VAL A 36 -3.40 1.16 1.16
CA VAL A 36 -2.21 0.44 1.63
C VAL A 36 -2.24 0.28 3.14
N GLU A 37 -2.61 1.33 3.88
CA GLU A 37 -2.68 1.31 5.34
C GLU A 37 -3.75 0.33 5.84
N MET A 38 -4.95 0.37 5.24
CA MET A 38 -6.02 -0.57 5.57
C MET A 38 -5.64 -2.02 5.24
N ALA A 39 -5.01 -2.24 4.08
CA ALA A 39 -4.51 -3.55 3.68
C ALA A 39 -3.40 -4.08 4.60
N GLY A 40 -2.44 -3.22 4.94
CA GLY A 40 -1.32 -3.54 5.82
C GLY A 40 -1.78 -3.89 7.24
N LEU A 41 -2.71 -3.09 7.79
CA LEU A 41 -3.30 -3.36 9.11
C LEU A 41 -4.04 -4.69 9.12
N LYS A 42 -4.87 -4.94 8.09
CA LYS A 42 -5.57 -6.22 7.95
C LYS A 42 -4.59 -7.40 7.92
N LEU A 43 -3.54 -7.31 7.10
CA LEU A 43 -2.53 -8.37 7.01
C LEU A 43 -1.84 -8.60 8.35
N MET A 44 -1.50 -7.53 9.08
CA MET A 44 -0.87 -7.62 10.40
C MET A 44 -1.78 -8.34 11.40
N VAL A 45 -3.08 -8.02 11.41
CA VAL A 45 -4.09 -8.71 12.23
C VAL A 45 -4.18 -10.18 11.87
N ASP A 46 -4.32 -10.51 10.58
CA ASP A 46 -4.46 -11.89 10.10
C ASP A 46 -3.20 -12.73 10.46
N LEU A 47 -2.00 -12.15 10.34
CA LEU A 47 -0.74 -12.79 10.73
C LEU A 47 -0.68 -13.06 12.24
N ARG A 48 -1.11 -12.10 13.08
CA ARG A 48 -1.11 -12.28 14.54
C ARG A 48 -2.13 -13.32 14.99
N GLN A 49 -3.34 -13.32 14.40
CA GLN A 49 -4.36 -14.33 14.65
C GLN A 49 -3.84 -15.73 14.35
N ARG A 50 -3.18 -15.92 13.20
CA ARG A 50 -2.55 -17.20 12.83
C ARG A 50 -1.48 -17.64 13.84
N GLN A 51 -0.81 -16.70 14.50
CA GLN A 51 0.22 -16.94 15.52
C GLN A 51 -0.35 -17.06 16.94
N GLY A 52 -1.67 -16.93 17.14
CA GLY A 52 -2.28 -16.89 18.47
C GLY A 52 -1.88 -15.65 19.30
N ARG A 53 -1.49 -14.56 18.64
CA ARG A 53 -1.10 -13.29 19.28
C ARG A 53 -2.29 -12.32 19.33
N PRO A 54 -2.32 -11.40 20.32
CA PRO A 54 -3.34 -10.36 20.38
C PRO A 54 -3.27 -9.42 19.17
N ALA A 55 -4.34 -8.65 18.94
CA ALA A 55 -4.38 -7.62 17.91
C ALA A 55 -3.29 -6.54 18.13
N PRO A 56 -2.92 -5.77 17.09
CA PRO A 56 -2.02 -4.64 17.24
C PRO A 56 -2.58 -3.56 18.18
N GLU A 57 -1.72 -2.93 18.97
CA GLU A 57 -2.05 -1.82 19.86
C GLU A 57 -1.48 -0.51 19.33
N THR A 58 -2.31 0.52 19.18
CA THR A 58 -1.90 1.84 18.66
C THR A 58 -0.83 2.53 19.53
N SER A 59 -0.82 2.27 20.84
CA SER A 59 0.17 2.82 21.77
C SER A 59 1.51 2.08 21.75
N SER A 60 1.60 0.92 21.08
CA SER A 60 2.83 0.13 21.01
C SER A 60 3.74 0.64 19.90
N GLU A 61 4.91 1.17 20.28
CA GLU A 61 5.98 1.57 19.35
C GLU A 61 6.47 0.43 18.45
N ALA A 62 6.42 -0.81 18.94
CA ALA A 62 6.77 -1.98 18.13
C ALA A 62 5.70 -2.23 17.06
N ASP A 63 4.42 -2.13 17.43
CA ASP A 63 3.30 -2.38 16.52
C ASP A 63 3.23 -1.32 15.43
N ARG A 64 3.50 -0.06 15.75
CA ARG A 64 3.61 1.02 14.76
C ARG A 64 4.74 0.77 13.76
N ARG A 65 5.92 0.34 14.23
CA ARG A 65 7.04 0.00 13.34
C ARG A 65 6.73 -1.20 12.45
N ASP A 66 6.12 -2.25 13.01
CA ASP A 66 5.69 -3.43 12.25
C ASP A 66 4.66 -3.05 11.17
N PHE A 67 3.74 -2.14 11.49
CA PHE A 67 2.75 -1.62 10.56
C PHE A 67 3.39 -0.85 9.41
N GLU A 68 4.25 0.14 9.70
CA GLU A 68 4.96 0.92 8.68
C GLU A 68 5.79 0.03 7.76
N GLN A 69 6.51 -0.95 8.31
CA GLN A 69 7.26 -1.92 7.52
C GLN A 69 6.35 -2.77 6.63
N THR A 70 5.18 -3.16 7.13
CA THR A 70 4.20 -3.93 6.36
C THR A 70 3.63 -3.10 5.22
N ALA A 71 3.33 -1.82 5.45
CA ALA A 71 2.83 -0.89 4.43
C ALA A 71 3.87 -0.65 3.32
N VAL A 72 5.13 -0.38 3.68
CA VAL A 72 6.22 -0.20 2.72
C VAL A 72 6.48 -1.49 1.92
N ALA A 73 6.46 -2.65 2.58
CA ALA A 73 6.66 -3.93 1.89
C ALA A 73 5.51 -4.26 0.92
N LEU A 74 4.27 -3.92 1.29
CA LEU A 74 3.12 -4.05 0.39
C LEU A 74 3.25 -3.12 -0.82
N LEU A 75 3.57 -1.83 -0.61
CA LEU A 75 3.80 -0.87 -1.69
C LEU A 75 4.90 -1.33 -2.64
N SER A 76 6.02 -1.83 -2.09
CA SER A 76 7.13 -2.36 -2.87
C SER A 76 6.72 -3.58 -3.69
N HIS A 77 5.96 -4.52 -3.09
CA HIS A 77 5.46 -5.69 -3.82
C HIS A 77 4.53 -5.30 -4.97
N VAL A 78 3.55 -4.44 -4.71
CA VAL A 78 2.59 -3.99 -5.72
C VAL A 78 3.31 -3.22 -6.83
N GLY A 79 4.24 -2.33 -6.49
CA GLY A 79 5.06 -1.62 -7.47
C GLY A 79 5.87 -2.57 -8.35
N SER A 80 6.50 -3.58 -7.76
CA SER A 80 7.23 -4.61 -8.53
C SER A 80 6.31 -5.39 -9.46
N ALA A 81 5.13 -5.80 -8.99
CA ALA A 81 4.19 -6.57 -9.79
C ALA A 81 3.67 -5.77 -10.99
N PHE A 82 3.39 -4.47 -10.81
CA PHE A 82 3.06 -3.60 -11.94
C PHE A 82 4.22 -3.47 -12.93
N ARG A 83 5.46 -3.27 -12.46
CA ARG A 83 6.63 -3.18 -13.37
C ARG A 83 6.80 -4.41 -14.25
N ASP A 84 6.53 -5.59 -13.71
CA ASP A 84 6.62 -6.85 -14.47
C ASP A 84 5.59 -6.92 -15.61
N GLU A 85 4.48 -6.18 -15.48
CA GLU A 85 3.37 -6.15 -16.45
C GLU A 85 3.44 -4.97 -17.45
N LEU A 86 4.31 -3.98 -17.21
CA LEU A 86 4.43 -2.78 -18.03
C LEU A 86 5.36 -2.96 -19.24
N ALA A 87 5.10 -2.20 -20.31
CA ALA A 87 6.06 -2.05 -21.40
C ALA A 87 7.32 -1.31 -20.92
N ALA A 88 8.41 -1.40 -21.69
CA ALA A 88 9.70 -0.81 -21.30
C ALA A 88 9.61 0.73 -21.16
N GLU A 89 8.88 1.37 -22.06
CA GLU A 89 8.67 2.82 -22.04
C GLU A 89 7.87 3.25 -20.81
N GLU A 90 6.78 2.54 -20.48
CA GLU A 90 5.94 2.83 -19.32
C GLU A 90 6.68 2.59 -18.00
N ARG A 91 7.55 1.57 -17.95
CA ARG A 91 8.45 1.36 -16.81
C ARG A 91 9.40 2.54 -16.61
N ALA A 92 10.02 3.04 -17.68
CA ALA A 92 10.93 4.17 -17.59
C ALA A 92 10.24 5.47 -17.15
N GLU A 93 8.98 5.68 -17.54
CA GLU A 93 8.16 6.80 -17.06
C GLU A 93 7.81 6.65 -15.57
N MET A 94 7.47 5.44 -15.12
CA MET A 94 7.25 5.14 -13.70
C MET A 94 8.52 5.40 -12.88
N GLU A 95 9.68 4.91 -13.33
CA GLU A 95 10.98 5.14 -12.67
C GLU A 95 11.33 6.62 -12.56
N GLN A 96 10.99 7.43 -13.58
CA GLN A 96 11.17 8.88 -13.52
C GLN A 96 10.28 9.54 -12.47
N ALA A 97 9.03 9.09 -12.32
CA ALA A 97 8.14 9.57 -11.28
C ALA A 97 8.68 9.21 -9.87
N GLU A 98 9.22 8.00 -9.71
CA GLU A 98 9.83 7.53 -8.45
C GLU A 98 11.11 8.30 -8.08
N ALA A 99 11.93 8.68 -9.08
CA ALA A 99 13.25 9.29 -8.87
C ALA A 99 13.21 10.70 -8.25
N GLY A 100 12.05 11.37 -8.24
CA GLY A 100 11.88 12.70 -7.66
C GLY A 100 11.86 12.73 -6.12
N HIS A 101 11.92 11.58 -5.45
CA HIS A 101 11.70 11.46 -4.02
C HIS A 101 12.83 10.67 -3.33
N GLU A 102 13.46 11.26 -2.32
CA GLU A 102 14.56 10.62 -1.57
C GLU A 102 14.05 9.56 -0.57
N GLU A 103 12.86 9.76 0.00
CA GLU A 103 12.27 8.81 0.95
C GLU A 103 11.70 7.59 0.20
N PRO A 104 12.08 6.34 0.57
CA PRO A 104 11.62 5.15 -0.14
C PRO A 104 10.10 5.00 -0.23
N ARG A 105 9.36 5.35 0.83
CA ARG A 105 7.89 5.28 0.84
C ARG A 105 7.29 6.28 -0.14
N GLU A 106 7.79 7.52 -0.15
CA GLU A 106 7.33 8.58 -1.05
C GLU A 106 7.67 8.27 -2.51
N SER A 107 8.86 7.72 -2.77
CA SER A 107 9.26 7.24 -4.09
C SER A 107 8.27 6.19 -4.61
N LEU A 108 7.98 5.14 -3.82
CA LEU A 108 7.00 4.12 -4.18
C LEU A 108 5.59 4.70 -4.39
N LEU A 109 5.16 5.65 -3.55
CA LEU A 109 3.85 6.31 -3.70
C LEU A 109 3.77 7.12 -4.99
N ALA A 110 4.84 7.83 -5.38
CA ALA A 110 4.88 8.58 -6.63
C ALA A 110 4.69 7.66 -7.85
N GLY A 111 5.35 6.50 -7.86
CA GLY A 111 5.14 5.47 -8.89
C GLY A 111 3.69 4.96 -8.91
N GLN A 112 3.06 4.74 -7.76
CA GLN A 112 1.66 4.32 -7.69
C GLN A 112 0.69 5.41 -8.18
N VAL A 113 0.92 6.68 -7.84
CA VAL A 113 0.11 7.81 -8.32
C VAL A 113 0.22 7.95 -9.83
N PHE A 114 1.43 7.81 -10.38
CA PHE A 114 1.65 7.79 -11.83
C PHE A 114 0.80 6.70 -12.50
N LEU A 115 0.85 5.47 -11.99
CA LEU A 115 0.06 4.35 -12.53
C LEU A 115 -1.44 4.59 -12.40
N ALA A 116 -1.91 5.08 -11.26
CA ALA A 116 -3.32 5.36 -11.02
C ALA A 116 -3.90 6.44 -11.95
N ARG A 117 -3.07 7.38 -12.41
CA ARG A 117 -3.47 8.37 -13.42
C ARG A 117 -3.53 7.79 -14.83
N ARG A 118 -2.66 6.81 -15.13
CA ARG A 118 -2.43 6.28 -16.47
C ARG A 118 -3.34 5.11 -16.81
N LEU A 119 -3.56 4.23 -15.84
CA LEU A 119 -4.23 2.95 -16.02
C LEU A 119 -5.69 3.01 -15.56
N PRO A 120 -6.67 2.79 -16.45
CA PRO A 120 -8.09 2.83 -16.09
C PRO A 120 -8.50 1.70 -15.15
N ASP A 121 -7.77 0.58 -15.15
CA ASP A 121 -7.97 -0.62 -14.35
C ASP A 121 -7.02 -0.72 -13.14
N TYR A 122 -6.32 0.38 -12.80
CA TYR A 122 -5.34 0.44 -11.71
C TYR A 122 -5.85 -0.19 -10.41
N TRP A 123 -7.03 0.21 -9.93
CA TRP A 123 -7.56 -0.26 -8.65
C TRP A 123 -7.86 -1.75 -8.66
N GLN A 124 -8.37 -2.28 -9.77
CA GLN A 124 -8.62 -3.72 -9.90
C GLN A 124 -7.30 -4.51 -9.83
N ARG A 125 -6.25 -4.05 -10.52
CA ARG A 125 -4.93 -4.69 -10.49
C ARG A 125 -4.26 -4.56 -9.12
N PHE A 126 -4.36 -3.40 -8.49
CA PHE A 126 -3.89 -3.15 -7.13
C PHE A 126 -4.48 -4.18 -6.16
N GLU A 127 -5.80 -4.38 -6.17
CA GLU A 127 -6.48 -5.35 -5.30
C GLU A 127 -6.00 -6.79 -5.54
N VAL A 128 -5.76 -7.17 -6.81
CA VAL A 128 -5.22 -8.49 -7.16
C VAL A 128 -3.83 -8.70 -6.58
N HIS A 129 -2.91 -7.74 -6.78
CA HIS A 129 -1.54 -7.83 -6.26
C HIS A 129 -1.50 -7.76 -4.73
N GLN A 130 -2.33 -6.92 -4.11
CA GLN A 130 -2.49 -6.85 -2.67
C GLN A 130 -2.95 -8.20 -2.10
N ALA A 131 -3.97 -8.82 -2.70
CA ALA A 131 -4.47 -10.13 -2.26
C ALA A 131 -3.41 -11.23 -2.44
N ALA A 132 -2.66 -11.20 -3.55
CA ALA A 132 -1.57 -12.13 -3.80
C ALA A 132 -0.46 -12.00 -2.74
N TYR A 133 -0.06 -10.78 -2.40
CA TYR A 133 0.92 -10.51 -1.35
C TYR A 133 0.47 -11.04 0.02
N ALA A 134 -0.77 -10.71 0.41
CA ALA A 134 -1.34 -11.15 1.68
C ALA A 134 -1.38 -12.68 1.75
N ARG A 135 -1.84 -13.34 0.69
CA ARG A 135 -1.86 -14.81 0.60
C ARG A 135 -0.46 -15.40 0.73
N ALA A 136 0.53 -14.87 0.02
CA ALA A 136 1.90 -15.35 0.10
C ALA A 136 2.45 -15.25 1.53
N ARG A 137 2.23 -14.11 2.21
CA ARG A 137 2.65 -13.87 3.60
C ARG A 137 1.95 -14.81 4.60
N LEU A 138 0.66 -15.08 4.40
CA LEU A 138 -0.11 -16.01 5.23
C LEU A 138 0.23 -17.48 4.97
N GLN A 139 0.87 -17.81 3.85
CA GLN A 139 1.34 -19.17 3.57
C GLN A 139 2.77 -19.39 4.03
N THR A 140 3.60 -18.35 4.10
CA THR A 140 4.96 -18.44 4.64
C THR A 140 4.93 -19.02 6.07
N PRO A 141 5.62 -20.14 6.36
CA PRO A 141 5.73 -20.65 7.72
C PRO A 141 6.39 -19.60 8.63
N PRO A 142 5.98 -19.47 9.90
CA PRO A 142 6.73 -18.65 10.84
C PRO A 142 8.18 -19.15 10.89
N ALA A 143 9.15 -18.23 10.89
CA ALA A 143 10.55 -18.57 11.05
C ALA A 143 10.71 -19.44 12.31
N ARG A 144 11.19 -20.68 12.14
CA ARG A 144 11.44 -21.61 13.24
C ARG A 144 12.72 -21.20 13.97
N GLU A 145 12.69 -20.09 14.68
CA GLU A 145 13.76 -19.76 15.63
C GLU A 145 13.59 -20.63 16.89
N GLY A 146 14.58 -21.50 17.13
CA GLY A 146 14.93 -21.92 18.49
C GLY A 146 14.53 -23.33 19.01
N TRP A 147 14.01 -24.25 18.20
CA TRP A 147 13.62 -25.59 18.71
C TRP A 147 14.72 -26.68 18.70
N ARG A 148 16.00 -26.32 18.52
CA ARG A 148 17.13 -27.28 18.52
C ARG A 148 18.11 -27.13 19.70
N GLY A 149 17.73 -26.45 20.79
CA GLY A 149 18.63 -26.21 21.94
C GLY A 149 18.29 -26.93 23.25
N ARG A 150 17.18 -27.66 23.36
CA ARG A 150 16.69 -28.18 24.66
C ARG A 150 16.31 -29.66 24.70
N LEU A 151 17.01 -30.52 23.93
CA LEU A 151 16.84 -31.98 24.06
C LEU A 151 18.14 -32.76 24.30
N PHE A 152 19.28 -32.10 24.44
CA PHE A 152 20.53 -32.75 24.87
C PHE A 152 21.28 -31.83 25.82
N GLY A 153 21.20 -32.14 27.11
CA GLY A 153 21.84 -31.39 28.19
C GLY A 153 21.38 -31.94 29.53
N GLY A 154 21.70 -33.22 29.77
CA GLY A 154 21.79 -33.79 31.12
C GLY A 154 23.16 -33.54 31.72
#